data_AF-A0A6N3GKD0-F1
#
_entry.id   AF-A0A6N3GKD0-F1
#
_cell.length_a   1.000
_cell.length_b   1.000
_cell.length_c   1.000
_cell.angle_alpha   90.00
_cell.angle_beta   90.00
_cell.angle_gamma   90.00
#
_symmetry.space_group_name_H-M   'P 1'
#
loop_
_entity.id
_entity.type
_entity.pdbx_description
1 polymer ?
#
loop_
_entity_poly.entity_id
_entity_poly.type
_entity_poly.pdbx_seq_one_letter_code
_entity_poly.pdbx_strand_id
1 'polypeptide(L)'
;MRNVTSGSTAAVTATPSDTGVALDFVLPQGPTGPTGSAGVKGDIGATGPAPTITVEESSPTAYRVRFHGSGADVVSPNLRASPEVYNMNLSSTGSAREITLGKLILNVQNGSSSSIRLSLRAANTAAPVLVDLRRTTIYDGSTIESQTWNSVPFSTSQIIDDVLYDNSQETHWMRLRQQDPATSLWSMCQITTFASAAGARVSIIVDWYYTGATFTVPTA
;
A
#
# COMPACT_ATOMS: atom_id res chain seq x y z
N MET A 1 -37.80 44.70 73.92
CA MET A 1 -37.95 44.58 72.46
C MET A 1 -39.18 43.71 72.23
N ARG A 2 -40.15 44.14 71.43
CA ARG A 2 -41.39 43.37 71.17
C ARG A 2 -41.48 43.03 69.70
N ASN A 3 -42.02 41.85 69.41
CA ASN A 3 -41.70 41.07 68.22
C ASN A 3 -42.65 41.41 67.07
N VAL A 4 -42.07 41.63 65.88
CA VAL A 4 -42.81 41.58 64.61
C VAL A 4 -42.51 40.23 63.99
N THR A 5 -43.53 39.40 63.79
CA THR A 5 -43.39 38.07 63.18
C THR A 5 -44.19 37.98 61.90
N SER A 6 -43.74 37.15 60.96
CA SER A 6 -44.52 36.88 59.74
C SER A 6 -45.60 35.83 60.02
N GLY A 7 -46.79 36.02 59.45
CA GLY A 7 -47.90 35.07 59.56
C GLY A 7 -48.95 35.28 58.48
N SER A 8 -49.89 34.36 58.30
CA SER A 8 -50.81 34.39 57.14
C SER A 8 -51.88 35.50 57.22
N THR A 9 -52.21 36.00 58.42
CA THR A 9 -53.22 37.04 58.63
C THR A 9 -52.64 38.12 59.54
N ALA A 10 -52.89 39.39 59.21
CA ALA A 10 -52.40 40.50 60.01
C ALA A 10 -53.13 40.55 61.36
N ALA A 11 -52.39 40.71 62.45
CA ALA A 11 -52.97 40.78 63.80
C ALA A 11 -52.11 41.63 64.73
N VAL A 12 -52.76 42.20 65.77
CA VAL A 12 -52.10 42.90 66.88
C VAL A 12 -52.66 42.36 68.18
N THR A 13 -51.77 41.98 69.10
CA THR A 13 -52.16 41.47 70.41
C THR A 13 -51.60 42.36 71.51
N ALA A 14 -52.46 42.73 72.46
CA ALA A 14 -52.11 43.60 73.57
C ALA A 14 -51.98 42.83 74.89
N THR A 15 -50.82 42.91 75.55
CA THR A 15 -50.57 42.21 76.81
C THR A 15 -50.19 43.20 77.91
N PRO A 16 -51.01 43.37 78.97
CA PRO A 16 -50.67 44.24 80.10
C PRO A 16 -49.40 43.77 80.83
N SER A 17 -48.64 44.72 81.37
CA SER A 17 -47.46 44.49 82.21
C SER A 17 -47.34 45.58 83.26
N ASP A 18 -46.50 45.36 84.27
CA ASP A 18 -46.39 46.24 85.45
C ASP A 18 -45.97 47.69 85.12
N THR A 19 -45.43 47.94 83.92
CA THR A 19 -45.01 49.27 83.45
C THR A 19 -45.82 49.80 82.26
N GLY A 20 -46.86 49.09 81.81
CA GLY A 20 -47.72 49.50 80.68
C GLY A 20 -48.18 48.33 79.81
N VAL A 21 -48.66 48.59 78.59
CA VAL A 21 -49.20 47.58 77.66
C VAL A 21 -48.19 47.22 76.55
N ALA A 22 -48.03 45.92 76.30
CA ALA A 22 -47.34 45.33 75.16
C ALA A 22 -48.17 45.35 73.90
N LEU A 23 -47.55 45.59 72.74
CA LEU A 23 -48.15 45.22 71.46
C LEU A 23 -47.18 44.33 70.69
N ASP A 24 -47.66 43.17 70.25
CA ASP A 24 -46.97 42.31 69.30
C ASP A 24 -47.76 42.29 67.98
N PHE A 25 -47.02 42.27 66.87
CA PHE A 25 -47.58 42.39 65.52
C PHE A 25 -47.26 41.15 64.69
N VAL A 26 -48.27 40.64 63.98
CA VAL A 26 -48.10 39.64 62.94
C VAL A 26 -48.40 40.27 61.59
N LEU A 27 -47.49 40.16 60.63
CA LEU A 27 -47.65 40.72 59.27
C LEU A 27 -47.54 39.63 58.18
N PRO A 28 -48.38 39.66 57.13
CA PRO A 28 -48.23 38.77 55.97
C PRO A 28 -46.92 38.96 55.22
N GLN A 29 -46.25 37.85 54.89
CA GLN A 29 -45.07 37.88 54.02
C GLN A 29 -45.52 38.15 52.58
N GLY A 30 -44.82 39.08 51.91
CA GLY A 30 -45.06 39.37 50.49
C GLY A 30 -44.70 38.18 49.58
N PRO A 31 -45.21 38.16 48.34
CA PRO A 31 -44.94 37.07 47.40
C PRO A 31 -43.44 36.96 47.05
N THR A 32 -42.98 35.73 46.78
CA THR A 32 -41.61 35.48 46.30
C THR A 32 -41.41 36.08 44.90
N GLY A 33 -40.27 36.75 44.68
CA GLY A 33 -39.93 37.35 43.38
C GLY A 33 -39.62 36.31 42.28
N PRO A 34 -39.67 36.70 41.00
CA PRO A 34 -39.47 35.76 39.89
C PRO A 34 -38.03 35.26 39.79
N THR A 35 -37.86 33.98 39.44
CA THR A 35 -36.56 33.36 39.12
C THR A 35 -36.11 33.75 37.70
N GLY A 36 -34.84 34.10 37.51
CA GLY A 36 -34.27 34.49 36.20
C GLY A 36 -34.12 33.31 35.23
N SER A 37 -34.09 33.58 33.92
CA SER A 37 -34.02 32.58 32.86
C SER A 37 -32.63 31.98 32.65
N ALA A 38 -32.54 30.66 32.42
CA ALA A 38 -31.31 29.97 32.01
C ALA A 38 -31.01 30.18 30.50
N GLY A 39 -29.74 30.41 30.13
CA GLY A 39 -29.31 30.55 28.74
C GLY A 39 -29.19 29.21 27.99
N VAL A 40 -29.38 29.23 26.66
CA VAL A 40 -29.29 28.03 25.80
C VAL A 40 -27.84 27.66 25.47
N LYS A 41 -27.51 26.37 25.51
CA LYS A 41 -26.24 25.81 25.02
C LYS A 41 -26.27 25.79 23.48
N GLY A 42 -25.22 26.31 22.83
CA GLY A 42 -25.11 26.28 21.37
C GLY A 42 -24.94 24.86 20.81
N ASP A 43 -25.40 24.64 19.58
CA ASP A 43 -25.31 23.37 18.88
C ASP A 43 -23.85 23.01 18.52
N ILE A 44 -23.55 21.71 18.45
CA ILE A 44 -22.27 21.20 17.93
C ILE A 44 -22.30 21.32 16.40
N GLY A 45 -21.25 21.87 15.79
CA GLY A 45 -21.13 21.98 14.34
C GLY A 45 -21.11 20.62 13.63
N ALA A 46 -21.49 20.60 12.35
CA ALA A 46 -21.51 19.39 11.53
C ALA A 46 -20.09 18.78 11.41
N THR A 47 -20.01 17.44 11.44
CA THR A 47 -18.77 16.71 11.14
C THR A 47 -18.40 16.90 9.67
N GLY A 48 -17.13 17.25 9.40
CA GLY A 48 -16.61 17.39 8.04
C GLY A 48 -16.56 16.06 7.27
N PRO A 49 -16.36 16.10 5.93
CA PRO A 49 -16.25 14.90 5.11
C PRO A 49 -15.08 14.03 5.56
N ALA A 50 -15.25 12.70 5.49
CA ALA A 50 -14.19 11.75 5.78
C ALA A 50 -13.05 11.86 4.75
N PRO A 51 -11.78 11.70 5.17
CA PRO A 51 -10.66 11.63 4.24
C PRO A 51 -10.77 10.36 3.37
N THR A 52 -10.26 10.44 2.14
CA THR A 52 -10.20 9.34 1.17
C THR A 52 -8.77 9.05 0.76
N ILE A 53 -8.50 7.79 0.39
CA ILE A 53 -7.22 7.35 -0.16
C ILE A 53 -7.49 6.77 -1.54
N THR A 54 -6.75 7.23 -2.55
CA THR A 54 -6.84 6.74 -3.93
C THR A 54 -5.47 6.35 -4.45
N VAL A 55 -5.41 5.44 -5.42
CA VAL A 55 -4.16 5.08 -6.10
C VAL A 55 -3.84 6.15 -7.13
N GLU A 56 -2.71 6.84 -6.95
CA GLU A 56 -2.22 7.88 -7.86
C GLU A 56 -1.40 7.25 -8.99
N GLU A 57 -0.54 6.29 -8.65
CA GLU A 57 0.31 5.57 -9.59
C GLU A 57 0.43 4.11 -9.20
N SER A 58 0.26 3.22 -10.17
CA SER A 58 0.57 1.80 -10.06
C SER A 58 1.31 1.37 -11.32
N SER A 59 2.63 1.39 -11.24
CA SER A 59 3.54 0.96 -12.31
C SER A 59 4.48 -0.12 -11.76
N PRO A 60 5.20 -0.88 -12.60
CA PRO A 60 6.10 -1.93 -12.13
C PRO A 60 7.22 -1.44 -11.19
N THR A 61 7.52 -0.13 -11.18
CA THR A 61 8.58 0.46 -10.36
C THR A 61 8.08 1.47 -9.33
N ALA A 62 6.79 1.83 -9.38
CA ALA A 62 6.23 2.80 -8.45
C ALA A 62 4.81 2.47 -8.00
N TYR A 63 4.58 2.69 -6.71
CA TYR A 63 3.26 2.65 -6.11
C TYR A 63 3.07 3.89 -5.26
N ARG A 64 2.13 4.75 -5.65
CA ARG A 64 1.86 6.02 -4.97
C ARG A 64 0.37 6.14 -4.71
N VAL A 65 0.03 6.65 -3.53
CA VAL A 65 -1.36 6.90 -3.12
C VAL A 65 -1.55 8.37 -2.83
N ARG A 66 -2.74 8.89 -3.11
CA ARG A 66 -3.16 10.25 -2.77
C ARG A 66 -4.09 10.20 -1.57
N PHE A 67 -3.76 10.96 -0.55
CA PHE A 67 -4.61 11.23 0.62
C PHE A 67 -5.35 12.54 0.36
N HIS A 68 -6.68 12.48 0.29
CA HIS A 68 -7.52 13.64 0.05
C HIS A 68 -8.45 13.86 1.25
N GLY A 69 -8.33 15.02 1.90
CA GLY A 69 -9.20 15.44 3.00
C GLY A 69 -9.34 16.95 3.07
N SER A 70 -10.27 17.44 3.90
CA SER A 70 -10.62 18.86 3.97
C SER A 70 -9.49 19.81 4.41
N GLY A 71 -8.38 19.27 4.93
CA GLY A 71 -7.21 20.05 5.37
C GLY A 71 -5.90 19.72 4.65
N ALA A 72 -5.87 18.71 3.77
CA ALA A 72 -4.67 18.31 3.06
C ALA A 72 -4.99 17.44 1.83
N ASP A 73 -4.27 17.70 0.73
CA ASP A 73 -4.21 16.83 -0.44
C ASP A 73 -2.74 16.49 -0.69
N VAL A 74 -2.34 15.27 -0.34
CA VAL A 74 -0.93 14.86 -0.31
C VAL A 74 -0.76 13.54 -1.05
N VAL A 75 0.22 13.49 -1.94
CA VAL A 75 0.66 12.25 -2.61
C VAL A 75 1.82 11.64 -1.82
N SER A 76 1.77 10.34 -1.58
CA SER A 76 2.85 9.64 -0.90
C SER A 76 4.18 9.73 -1.68
N PRO A 77 5.32 9.54 -0.99
CA PRO A 77 6.53 9.06 -1.63
C PRO A 77 6.27 7.74 -2.38
N ASN A 78 7.22 7.30 -3.20
CA ASN A 78 7.12 5.98 -3.83
C ASN A 78 7.19 4.88 -2.76
N LEU A 79 6.10 4.12 -2.60
CA LEU A 79 6.00 3.00 -1.65
C LEU A 79 6.64 1.71 -2.19
N ARG A 80 7.16 1.75 -3.42
CA ARG A 80 7.68 0.62 -4.22
C ARG A 80 6.58 -0.37 -4.60
N ALA A 81 6.53 -0.70 -5.88
CA ALA A 81 5.63 -1.73 -6.38
C ALA A 81 6.02 -3.11 -5.85
N SER A 82 5.03 -3.95 -5.59
CA SER A 82 5.26 -5.37 -5.30
C SER A 82 5.79 -6.09 -6.55
N PRO A 83 6.68 -7.09 -6.39
CA PRO A 83 7.10 -7.92 -7.50
C PRO A 83 5.92 -8.62 -8.17
N GLU A 84 6.01 -8.83 -9.47
CA GLU A 84 5.06 -9.66 -10.20
C GLU A 84 5.36 -11.14 -9.92
N VAL A 85 4.34 -11.92 -9.57
CA VAL A 85 4.50 -13.34 -9.24
C VAL A 85 3.63 -14.20 -10.15
N TYR A 86 4.27 -15.11 -10.87
CA TYR A 86 3.62 -16.07 -11.76
C TYR A 86 3.79 -17.48 -11.19
N ASN A 87 2.72 -18.01 -10.60
CA ASN A 87 2.64 -19.38 -10.12
C ASN A 87 1.93 -20.25 -11.16
N MET A 88 2.52 -21.40 -11.49
CA MET A 88 2.03 -22.28 -12.53
C MET A 88 2.38 -23.74 -12.26
N ASN A 89 1.58 -24.64 -12.83
CA ASN A 89 1.85 -26.07 -12.87
C ASN A 89 2.26 -26.43 -14.30
N LEU A 90 3.51 -26.87 -14.49
CA LEU A 90 4.08 -27.28 -15.77
C LEU A 90 4.37 -28.78 -15.81
N SER A 91 3.73 -29.59 -14.97
CA SER A 91 4.04 -31.03 -14.87
C SER A 91 3.64 -31.89 -16.06
N SER A 92 2.79 -31.37 -16.95
CA SER A 92 2.47 -32.06 -18.20
C SER A 92 3.53 -31.78 -19.25
N THR A 93 3.93 -32.81 -20.00
CA THR A 93 4.91 -32.70 -21.08
C THR A 93 4.50 -31.64 -22.09
N GLY A 94 5.44 -30.75 -22.43
CA GLY A 94 5.20 -29.65 -23.39
C GLY A 94 4.45 -28.45 -22.81
N SER A 95 4.05 -28.47 -21.54
CA SER A 95 3.48 -27.30 -20.88
C SER A 95 4.46 -26.14 -20.86
N ALA A 96 3.98 -24.95 -21.21
CA ALA A 96 4.76 -23.72 -21.19
C ALA A 96 3.92 -22.51 -20.78
N ARG A 97 4.60 -21.48 -20.32
CA ARG A 97 4.02 -20.18 -19.98
C ARG A 97 4.88 -19.07 -20.57
N GLU A 98 4.24 -18.12 -21.22
CA GLU A 98 4.88 -16.89 -21.65
C GLU A 98 4.59 -15.77 -20.65
N ILE A 99 5.63 -15.00 -20.33
CA ILE A 99 5.61 -13.85 -19.43
C ILE A 99 6.18 -12.67 -20.21
N THR A 100 5.40 -11.60 -20.32
CA THR A 100 5.84 -10.37 -20.99
C THR A 100 6.75 -9.59 -20.06
N LEU A 101 7.95 -9.25 -20.52
CA LEU A 101 8.96 -8.49 -19.78
C LEU A 101 9.31 -7.24 -20.60
N GLY A 102 8.45 -6.23 -20.59
CA GLY A 102 8.66 -5.03 -21.42
C GLY A 102 8.63 -5.37 -22.92
N LYS A 103 9.78 -5.24 -23.61
CA LYS A 103 9.95 -5.57 -25.04
C LYS A 103 10.39 -7.01 -25.27
N LEU A 104 10.60 -7.80 -24.22
CA LEU A 104 10.96 -9.21 -24.29
C LEU A 104 9.78 -10.11 -23.86
N ILE A 105 9.82 -11.36 -24.28
CA ILE A 105 8.94 -12.43 -23.79
C ILE A 105 9.84 -13.52 -23.20
N LEU A 106 9.64 -13.82 -21.92
CA LEU A 106 10.20 -14.99 -21.24
C LEU A 106 9.26 -16.16 -21.42
N ASN A 107 9.75 -17.22 -22.04
CA ASN A 107 9.07 -18.50 -22.09
C ASN A 107 9.66 -19.44 -21.03
N VAL A 108 8.78 -20.00 -20.22
CA VAL A 108 9.09 -20.98 -19.17
C VAL A 108 8.38 -22.26 -19.53
N GLN A 109 9.13 -23.30 -19.84
CA GLN A 109 8.57 -24.56 -20.32
C GLN A 109 9.07 -25.75 -19.51
N ASN A 110 8.24 -26.80 -19.44
CA ASN A 110 8.70 -28.11 -19.06
C ASN A 110 9.78 -28.56 -20.06
N GLY A 111 11.03 -28.65 -19.59
CA GLY A 111 12.17 -29.06 -20.41
C GLY A 111 12.31 -30.58 -20.44
N SER A 112 12.02 -31.23 -19.31
CA SER A 112 11.99 -32.69 -19.16
C SER A 112 11.17 -33.10 -17.93
N SER A 113 11.25 -34.37 -17.53
CA SER A 113 10.67 -34.86 -16.27
C SER A 113 11.34 -34.29 -15.02
N SER A 114 12.52 -33.67 -15.15
CA SER A 114 13.30 -33.15 -14.02
C SER A 114 13.90 -31.77 -14.30
N SER A 115 13.40 -31.03 -15.29
CA SER A 115 13.92 -29.71 -15.62
C SER A 115 12.89 -28.77 -16.22
N ILE A 116 13.12 -27.48 -15.97
CA ILE A 116 12.49 -26.35 -16.63
C ILE A 116 13.49 -25.75 -17.62
N ARG A 117 13.00 -25.35 -18.80
CA ARG A 117 13.77 -24.55 -19.75
C ARG A 117 13.28 -23.11 -19.74
N LEU A 118 14.21 -22.17 -19.70
CA LEU A 118 13.99 -20.74 -19.83
C LEU A 118 14.51 -20.24 -21.17
N SER A 119 13.69 -19.52 -21.92
CA SER A 119 14.11 -18.86 -23.15
C SER A 119 13.56 -17.44 -23.26
N LEU A 120 14.30 -16.55 -23.92
CA LEU A 120 13.91 -15.16 -24.15
C LEU A 120 13.86 -14.86 -25.64
N ARG A 121 12.91 -14.02 -26.04
CA ARG A 121 12.85 -13.43 -27.39
C ARG A 121 12.37 -11.99 -27.33
N ALA A 122 12.56 -11.24 -28.41
CA ALA A 122 11.85 -9.98 -28.59
C ALA A 122 10.35 -10.23 -28.77
N ALA A 123 9.52 -9.37 -28.20
CA ALA A 123 8.08 -9.38 -28.39
C ALA A 123 7.70 -9.06 -29.84
N ASN A 124 8.50 -8.22 -30.51
CA ASN A 124 8.44 -7.97 -31.95
C ASN A 124 9.71 -8.50 -32.61
N THR A 125 9.60 -9.59 -33.36
CA THR A 125 10.75 -10.24 -34.01
C THR A 125 11.38 -9.40 -35.12
N ALA A 126 10.69 -8.36 -35.61
CA ALA A 126 11.22 -7.42 -36.60
C ALA A 126 12.00 -6.25 -35.96
N ALA A 127 11.96 -6.11 -34.63
CA ALA A 127 12.66 -5.06 -33.89
C ALA A 127 13.54 -5.69 -32.81
N PRO A 128 14.82 -5.97 -33.12
CA PRO A 128 15.73 -6.61 -32.18
C PRO A 128 15.89 -5.79 -30.90
N VAL A 129 15.86 -6.46 -29.74
CA VAL A 129 16.06 -5.83 -28.42
C VAL A 129 17.49 -6.11 -27.97
N LEU A 130 18.26 -5.08 -27.64
CA LEU A 130 19.59 -5.28 -27.04
C LEU A 130 19.44 -5.71 -25.59
N VAL A 131 20.14 -6.77 -25.23
CA VAL A 131 20.04 -7.41 -23.91
C VAL A 131 21.40 -7.50 -23.24
N ASP A 132 21.44 -7.06 -21.98
CA ASP A 132 22.45 -7.51 -21.03
C ASP A 132 21.82 -8.50 -20.07
N LEU A 133 22.49 -9.61 -19.85
CA LEU A 133 22.00 -10.66 -18.99
C LEU A 133 23.11 -11.15 -18.08
N ARG A 134 22.78 -11.37 -16.82
CA ARG A 134 23.61 -12.15 -15.91
C ARG A 134 22.72 -13.10 -15.15
N ARG A 135 22.93 -14.40 -15.35
CA ARG A 135 22.25 -15.43 -14.56
C ARG A 135 23.24 -16.25 -13.77
N THR A 136 22.74 -16.82 -12.70
CA THR A 136 23.41 -17.86 -11.95
C THR A 136 22.38 -18.90 -11.54
N THR A 137 22.77 -20.16 -11.62
CA THR A 137 21.98 -21.32 -11.17
C THR A 137 22.84 -22.07 -10.17
N ILE A 138 22.27 -22.39 -9.01
CA ILE A 138 22.92 -23.24 -8.01
C ILE A 138 22.05 -24.48 -7.83
N TYR A 139 22.63 -25.66 -8.02
CA TYR A 139 21.96 -26.96 -7.88
C TYR A 139 22.82 -28.02 -7.20
N ASP A 140 22.19 -29.12 -6.80
CA ASP A 140 22.81 -30.27 -6.13
C ASP A 140 23.67 -29.90 -4.90
N GLY A 141 23.36 -28.76 -4.28
CA GLY A 141 24.05 -28.24 -3.09
C GLY A 141 25.50 -27.79 -3.30
N SER A 142 26.07 -27.85 -4.51
CA SER A 142 27.47 -27.50 -4.75
C SER A 142 27.82 -27.01 -6.15
N THR A 143 26.96 -27.25 -7.15
CA THR A 143 27.24 -26.84 -8.53
C THR A 143 26.74 -25.42 -8.76
N ILE A 144 27.58 -24.59 -9.37
CA ILE A 144 27.24 -23.22 -9.73
C ILE A 144 27.49 -23.06 -11.23
N GLU A 145 26.43 -22.74 -11.96
CA GLU A 145 26.52 -22.29 -13.34
C GLU A 145 26.25 -20.80 -13.43
N SER A 146 26.91 -20.13 -14.37
CA SER A 146 26.65 -18.73 -14.64
C SER A 146 26.84 -18.40 -16.10
N GLN A 147 26.08 -17.42 -16.55
CA GLN A 147 26.17 -16.91 -17.92
C GLN A 147 26.08 -15.39 -17.89
N THR A 148 26.85 -14.74 -18.76
CA THR A 148 26.81 -13.31 -18.96
C THR A 148 26.68 -13.00 -20.44
N TRP A 149 25.78 -12.08 -20.77
CA TRP A 149 25.66 -11.47 -22.08
C TRP A 149 25.73 -9.96 -21.94
N ASN A 150 26.38 -9.33 -22.92
CA ASN A 150 26.59 -7.90 -22.95
C ASN A 150 26.22 -7.39 -24.35
N SER A 151 25.13 -6.60 -24.40
CA SER A 151 24.61 -5.98 -25.62
C SER A 151 24.32 -6.98 -26.75
N VAL A 152 23.71 -8.11 -26.41
CA VAL A 152 23.35 -9.14 -27.39
C VAL A 152 21.96 -8.83 -27.97
N PRO A 153 21.79 -8.73 -29.30
CA PRO A 153 20.49 -8.47 -29.91
C PRO A 153 19.63 -9.74 -29.96
N PHE A 154 18.43 -9.69 -29.40
CA PHE A 154 17.46 -10.77 -29.54
C PHE A 154 16.39 -10.38 -30.54
N SER A 155 16.12 -11.26 -31.50
CA SER A 155 14.96 -11.17 -32.39
C SER A 155 14.09 -12.41 -32.20
N THR A 156 14.71 -13.59 -32.33
CA THR A 156 14.10 -14.90 -32.12
C THR A 156 14.45 -15.47 -30.74
N SER A 157 13.85 -16.61 -30.40
CA SER A 157 14.09 -17.31 -29.14
C SER A 157 15.56 -17.67 -28.95
N GLN A 158 16.11 -17.30 -27.79
CA GLN A 158 17.42 -17.68 -27.28
C GLN A 158 17.21 -18.47 -25.98
N ILE A 159 17.82 -19.66 -25.88
CA ILE A 159 17.79 -20.44 -24.65
C ILE A 159 18.73 -19.77 -23.64
N ILE A 160 18.18 -19.45 -22.47
CA ILE A 160 18.91 -18.84 -21.36
C ILE A 160 19.45 -19.92 -20.43
N ASP A 161 18.55 -20.85 -20.11
CA ASP A 161 18.86 -22.01 -19.30
C ASP A 161 18.07 -23.20 -19.86
N ASP A 162 18.80 -24.25 -20.23
CA ASP A 162 18.21 -25.44 -20.83
C ASP A 162 17.77 -26.45 -19.77
N VAL A 163 18.54 -26.52 -18.68
CA VAL A 163 18.37 -27.50 -17.61
C VAL A 163 18.39 -26.77 -16.27
N LEU A 164 17.29 -26.09 -15.98
CA LEU A 164 16.98 -25.64 -14.62
C LEU A 164 16.35 -26.85 -13.91
N TYR A 165 17.16 -27.65 -13.21
CA TYR A 165 16.71 -28.80 -12.42
C TYR A 165 15.54 -28.44 -11.51
N ASP A 166 14.50 -29.23 -11.61
CA ASP A 166 13.37 -29.14 -10.72
C ASP A 166 13.62 -30.00 -9.45
N ASN A 167 12.59 -30.34 -8.69
CA ASN A 167 12.71 -31.05 -7.41
C ASN A 167 13.24 -30.21 -6.23
N SER A 168 13.05 -28.89 -6.30
CA SER A 168 13.45 -27.96 -5.23
C SER A 168 14.95 -27.97 -4.93
N GLN A 169 15.76 -28.46 -5.86
CA GLN A 169 17.21 -28.55 -5.71
C GLN A 169 17.91 -27.28 -6.16
N GLU A 170 17.16 -26.36 -6.77
CA GLU A 170 17.69 -25.20 -7.44
C GLU A 170 17.34 -23.86 -6.82
N THR A 171 18.32 -22.96 -6.90
CA THR A 171 18.11 -21.53 -6.81
C THR A 171 18.60 -20.89 -8.10
N HIS A 172 17.66 -20.36 -8.90
CA HIS A 172 17.96 -19.63 -10.13
C HIS A 172 17.60 -18.15 -9.97
N TRP A 173 18.53 -17.28 -10.34
CA TRP A 173 18.37 -15.83 -10.34
C TRP A 173 19.04 -15.23 -11.56
N MET A 174 18.32 -14.29 -12.19
CA MET A 174 18.72 -13.63 -13.42
C MET A 174 18.50 -12.13 -13.28
N ARG A 175 19.50 -11.34 -13.64
CA ARG A 175 19.35 -9.91 -13.91
C ARG A 175 19.32 -9.70 -15.41
N LEU A 176 18.28 -9.01 -15.86
CA LEU A 176 18.01 -8.75 -17.25
C LEU A 176 17.88 -7.24 -17.45
N ARG A 177 18.75 -6.67 -18.29
CA ARG A 177 18.55 -5.33 -18.84
C ARG A 177 18.20 -5.45 -20.30
N GLN A 178 17.30 -4.59 -20.73
CA GLN A 178 16.87 -4.51 -22.12
C GLN A 178 16.83 -3.06 -22.57
N GLN A 179 17.23 -2.81 -23.80
CA GLN A 179 17.08 -1.52 -24.46
C GLN A 179 15.87 -1.55 -25.39
N ASP A 180 14.96 -0.60 -25.21
CA ASP A 180 13.85 -0.41 -26.15
C ASP A 180 14.39 0.05 -27.52
N PRO A 181 14.17 -0.71 -28.61
CA PRO A 181 14.69 -0.35 -29.93
C PRO A 181 14.11 0.95 -30.49
N ALA A 182 12.94 1.40 -30.01
CA ALA A 182 12.31 2.63 -30.49
C ALA A 182 12.83 3.89 -29.76
N THR A 183 13.17 3.77 -28.47
CA THR A 183 13.50 4.94 -27.63
C THR A 183 14.94 4.95 -27.15
N SER A 184 15.67 3.84 -27.31
CA SER A 184 17.00 3.61 -26.76
C SER A 184 17.08 3.68 -25.23
N LEU A 185 15.93 3.74 -24.55
CA LEU A 185 15.85 3.73 -23.09
C LEU A 185 15.99 2.32 -22.55
N TRP A 186 16.57 2.21 -21.36
CA TRP A 186 16.87 0.93 -20.72
C TRP A 186 15.88 0.61 -19.60
N SER A 187 15.53 -0.67 -19.49
CA SER A 187 14.74 -1.20 -18.39
C SER A 187 15.46 -2.40 -17.77
N MET A 188 15.34 -2.57 -16.46
CA MET A 188 15.99 -3.67 -15.74
C MET A 188 15.06 -4.35 -14.76
N CYS A 189 15.07 -5.67 -14.77
CA CYS A 189 14.44 -6.50 -13.75
C CYS A 189 15.38 -7.58 -13.25
N GLN A 190 15.08 -8.06 -12.05
CA GLN A 190 15.57 -9.33 -11.54
C GLN A 190 14.45 -10.36 -11.64
N ILE A 191 14.81 -11.57 -12.06
CA ILE A 191 13.92 -12.71 -12.18
C ILE A 191 14.45 -13.82 -11.28
N THR A 192 13.62 -14.27 -10.34
CA THR A 192 13.90 -15.43 -9.51
C THR A 192 13.00 -16.57 -9.95
N THR A 193 13.57 -17.76 -10.03
CA THR A 193 12.84 -18.98 -10.43
C THR A 193 13.01 -20.04 -9.37
N PHE A 194 11.90 -20.67 -9.00
CA PHE A 194 11.89 -21.82 -8.09
C PHE A 194 10.89 -22.85 -8.61
N ALA A 195 11.33 -24.10 -8.70
CA ALA A 195 10.53 -25.20 -9.25
C ALA A 195 10.59 -26.43 -8.33
N SER A 196 9.43 -26.98 -7.99
CA SER A 196 9.31 -28.28 -7.32
C SER A 196 9.38 -29.44 -8.31
N ALA A 197 9.44 -30.66 -7.81
CA ALA A 197 9.56 -31.90 -8.59
C ALA A 197 8.65 -31.93 -9.83
N ALA A 198 9.23 -32.32 -10.97
CA ALA A 198 8.57 -32.47 -12.26
C ALA A 198 7.79 -31.23 -12.69
N GLY A 199 8.25 -30.02 -12.34
CA GLY A 199 7.56 -28.76 -12.68
C GLY A 199 6.15 -28.61 -12.11
N ALA A 200 5.74 -29.38 -11.09
CA ALA A 200 4.38 -29.34 -10.55
C ALA A 200 3.99 -27.99 -9.93
N ARG A 201 4.99 -27.27 -9.40
CA ARG A 201 4.86 -25.93 -8.85
C ARG A 201 6.07 -25.12 -9.29
N VAL A 202 5.85 -24.19 -10.22
CA VAL A 202 6.88 -23.27 -10.70
C VAL A 202 6.46 -21.87 -10.34
N SER A 203 7.36 -21.13 -9.71
CA SER A 203 7.20 -19.72 -9.37
C SER A 203 8.23 -18.90 -10.11
N ILE A 204 7.77 -17.90 -10.85
CA ILE A 204 8.59 -16.86 -11.45
C ILE A 204 8.25 -15.54 -10.77
N ILE A 205 9.25 -14.91 -10.18
CA ILE A 205 9.12 -13.62 -9.52
C ILE A 205 9.89 -12.60 -10.35
N VAL A 206 9.22 -11.56 -10.82
CA VAL A 206 9.81 -10.47 -11.60
C VAL A 206 9.78 -9.19 -10.75
N ASP A 207 10.96 -8.67 -10.46
CA ASP A 207 11.15 -7.45 -9.68
C ASP A 207 11.82 -6.38 -10.54
N TRP A 208 11.09 -5.34 -10.93
CA TRP A 208 11.61 -4.25 -11.75
C TRP A 208 12.36 -3.24 -10.91
N TYR A 209 13.57 -2.88 -11.35
CA TYR A 209 14.40 -1.87 -10.67
C TYR A 209 14.21 -0.48 -11.28
N TYR A 210 14.09 -0.43 -12.61
CA TYR A 210 13.76 0.78 -13.34
C TYR A 210 13.17 0.42 -14.70
N THR A 211 12.42 1.35 -15.27
CA THR A 211 11.94 1.31 -16.65
C THR A 211 12.23 2.64 -17.33
N GLY A 212 12.58 2.61 -18.61
CA GLY A 212 12.74 3.84 -19.39
C GLY A 212 13.92 4.74 -18.97
N ALA A 213 15.00 4.19 -18.45
CA ALA A 213 16.15 4.95 -17.94
C ALA A 213 17.16 5.31 -19.05
N THR A 214 17.77 6.49 -18.92
CA THR A 214 18.98 6.90 -19.67
C THR A 214 20.21 6.76 -18.79
N PHE A 215 21.34 6.32 -19.36
CA PHE A 215 22.63 6.32 -18.69
C PHE A 215 23.47 7.50 -19.17
N THR A 216 23.55 8.55 -18.36
CA THR A 216 24.33 9.74 -18.69
C THR A 216 25.80 9.53 -18.34
N VAL A 217 26.68 10.02 -19.19
CA VAL A 217 28.11 10.13 -18.86
C VAL A 217 28.26 11.22 -17.78
N PRO A 218 28.91 10.95 -16.64
CA PRO A 218 29.17 11.97 -15.63
C PRO A 218 29.96 13.13 -16.22
N THR A 219 29.59 14.36 -15.89
CA THR A 219 30.41 15.55 -16.17
C THR A 219 31.50 15.66 -15.10
N ALA A 220 32.72 15.99 -15.53
CA ALA A 220 33.85 16.23 -14.63
C ALA A 220 33.67 17.47 -13.75
#